data_AF-A0AAW1IBM0-F1
#
_entry.id   AF-A0AAW1IBM0-F1
#
_cell.length_a   1.000
_cell.length_b   1.000
_cell.length_c   1.000
_cell.angle_alpha   90.00
_cell.angle_beta   90.00
_cell.angle_gamma   90.00
#
_symmetry.space_group_name_H-M   'P 1'
#
loop_
_entity.id
_entity.type
_entity.pdbx_description
1 polymer ?
#
loop_
_entity_poly.entity_id
_entity_poly.type
_entity_poly.pdbx_seq_one_letter_code
_entity_poly.pdbx_strand_id
1 'polypeptide(L)'
;MARGRQRKTTKGDFTKEQMEAGVRLVVEEQMSLRKAAERTGIKFQTLQRYVTKQKTAGIKVSNPTTIRDKTKDSRYWYKHQTYT
;
A
#
# COMPACT_ATOMS: atom_id res chain seq x y z
N MET A 1 -28.50 -13.00 -0.03
CA MET A 1 -28.21 -12.89 1.42
C MET A 1 -27.15 -11.83 1.66
N ALA A 2 -27.50 -10.71 2.30
CA ALA A 2 -26.56 -9.63 2.58
C ALA A 2 -25.59 -10.06 3.71
N ARG A 3 -24.29 -10.16 3.40
CA ARG A 3 -23.24 -10.46 4.38
C ARG A 3 -22.97 -9.23 5.25
N GLY A 4 -23.87 -8.95 6.20
CA GLY A 4 -23.85 -7.78 7.08
C GLY A 4 -22.87 -7.86 8.25
N ARG A 5 -21.59 -8.23 8.02
CA ARG A 5 -20.61 -8.17 9.11
C ARG A 5 -20.22 -6.72 9.37
N GLN A 6 -20.63 -6.17 10.52
CA GLN A 6 -20.19 -4.84 10.94
C GLN A 6 -18.66 -4.76 10.93
N ARG A 7 -18.15 -3.75 10.24
CA ARG A 7 -16.71 -3.48 10.18
C ARG A 7 -16.26 -2.95 11.54
N LYS A 8 -15.13 -3.43 12.04
CA LYS A 8 -14.48 -2.84 13.22
C LYS A 8 -14.12 -1.39 12.87
N THR A 9 -14.72 -0.43 13.55
CA THR A 9 -14.51 1.01 13.34
C THR A 9 -13.30 1.53 14.12
N THR A 10 -12.89 0.82 15.17
CA THR A 10 -11.68 1.16 15.94
C THR A 10 -10.43 0.90 15.09
N LYS A 11 -9.66 1.97 14.86
CA LYS A 11 -8.30 1.86 14.34
C LYS A 11 -7.51 1.09 15.40
N GLY A 12 -6.73 0.08 15.00
CA GLY A 12 -5.98 -0.75 15.96
C GLY A 12 -5.13 0.11 16.89
N ASP A 13 -4.96 -0.34 18.13
CA ASP A 13 -4.28 0.39 19.19
C ASP A 13 -2.77 0.46 18.90
N PHE A 14 -2.32 1.56 18.32
CA PHE A 14 -0.90 1.91 18.26
C PHE A 14 -0.75 3.43 18.33
N THR A 15 0.28 3.91 19.02
CA THR A 15 0.56 5.33 19.14
C THR A 15 1.29 5.85 17.90
N LYS A 16 1.27 7.17 17.70
CA LYS A 16 2.04 7.83 16.65
C LYS A 16 3.54 7.54 16.80
N GLU A 17 4.04 7.54 18.03
CA GLU A 17 5.43 7.26 18.38
C GLU A 17 5.87 5.86 17.97
N GLN A 18 5.03 4.84 18.25
CA GLN A 18 5.31 3.46 17.83
C GLN A 18 5.41 3.36 16.29
N MET A 19 4.56 4.09 15.56
CA MET A 19 4.58 4.10 14.10
C MET A 19 5.85 4.76 13.57
N GLU A 20 6.25 5.89 14.15
CA GLU A 20 7.48 6.59 13.78
C GLU A 20 8.72 5.72 14.07
N ALA A 21 8.78 5.09 15.25
CA ALA A 21 9.83 4.14 15.60
C ALA A 21 9.89 2.97 14.60
N GLY A 22 8.74 2.37 14.27
CA GLY A 22 8.67 1.24 13.34
C GLY A 22 9.15 1.62 11.93
N VAL A 23 8.84 2.84 11.47
CA VAL A 23 9.33 3.33 10.19
C VAL A 23 10.84 3.58 10.23
N ARG A 24 11.37 4.18 11.31
CA ARG A 24 12.82 4.39 11.48
C ARG A 24 13.60 3.08 11.44
N LEU A 25 13.15 2.06 12.18
CA LEU A 25 13.78 0.72 12.15
C LEU A 25 13.87 0.15 10.73
N VAL A 26 12.85 0.37 9.89
CA VAL A 26 12.81 -0.15 8.52
C VAL A 26 13.65 0.67 7.56
N VAL A 27 13.70 1.99 7.74
CA VAL A 27 14.35 2.92 6.80
C VAL A 27 15.82 3.15 7.15
N GLU A 28 16.11 3.42 8.42
CA GLU A 28 17.45 3.77 8.91
C GLU A 28 18.27 2.51 9.21
N GLU A 29 17.71 1.57 9.98
CA GLU A 29 18.41 0.34 10.37
C GLU A 29 18.28 -0.79 9.31
N GLN A 30 17.58 -0.53 8.19
CA GLN A 30 17.26 -1.51 7.15
C GLN A 30 16.64 -2.82 7.68
N MET A 31 15.96 -2.76 8.82
CA MET A 31 15.32 -3.92 9.42
C MET A 31 14.14 -4.40 8.56
N SER A 32 13.92 -5.71 8.51
CA SER A 32 12.78 -6.24 7.79
C SER A 32 11.46 -5.78 8.42
N LEU A 33 10.46 -5.50 7.58
CA LEU A 33 9.12 -5.06 8.01
C LEU A 33 8.49 -6.00 9.06
N ARG A 34 8.76 -7.31 8.98
CA ARG A 34 8.27 -8.30 9.96
C ARG A 34 8.91 -8.09 11.33
N LYS A 35 10.25 -7.99 11.39
CA LYS A 35 10.97 -7.77 12.65
C LYS A 35 10.63 -6.42 13.28
N ALA A 36 10.50 -5.37 12.47
CA ALA A 36 10.11 -4.04 12.95
C ALA A 36 8.67 -4.01 13.50
N ALA A 37 7.75 -4.73 12.85
CA ALA A 37 6.37 -4.89 13.34
C ALA A 37 6.31 -5.62 14.69
N GLU A 38 7.07 -6.71 14.84
CA GLU A 38 7.18 -7.44 16.11
C GLU A 38 7.77 -6.58 17.23
N ARG A 39 8.84 -5.83 16.95
CA ARG A 39 9.50 -4.92 17.90
C ARG A 39 8.59 -3.79 18.41
N THR A 40 7.72 -3.28 17.55
CA THR A 40 6.88 -2.10 17.86
C THR A 40 5.45 -2.45 18.27
N GLY A 41 5.06 -3.72 18.15
CA GLY A 41 3.69 -4.17 18.41
C GLY A 41 2.69 -3.77 17.32
N ILE A 42 3.15 -3.21 16.21
CA ILE A 42 2.29 -2.76 15.11
C ILE A 42 2.01 -3.93 14.17
N LYS A 43 0.77 -4.03 13.69
CA LYS A 43 0.43 -5.00 12.64
C LYS A 43 1.28 -4.75 11.39
N PHE A 44 1.91 -5.82 10.89
CA PHE A 44 2.74 -5.82 9.68
C PHE A 44 2.11 -5.05 8.51
N GLN A 45 0.83 -5.33 8.20
CA GLN A 45 0.12 -4.67 7.08
C GLN A 45 0.00 -3.16 7.27
N THR A 46 -0.20 -2.71 8.52
CA THR A 46 -0.29 -1.29 8.85
C THR A 46 1.06 -0.60 8.64
N LEU A 47 2.14 -1.20 9.16
CA LEU A 47 3.49 -0.67 9.01
C LEU A 47 3.91 -0.62 7.54
N GLN A 48 3.66 -1.70 6.79
CA GLN A 48 3.92 -1.77 5.35
C GLN A 48 3.19 -0.67 4.57
N ARG A 49 1.91 -0.42 4.89
CA ARG A 49 1.12 0.64 4.25
C ARG A 49 1.67 2.03 4.55
N TYR A 50 2.18 2.25 5.76
CA TYR A 50 2.79 3.51 6.14
C TYR A 50 4.12 3.75 5.43
N VAL A 51 5.02 2.75 5.41
CA VAL A 51 6.30 2.83 4.73
C VAL A 51 6.12 3.05 3.22
N THR A 52 5.20 2.33 2.58
CA THR A 52 4.90 2.53 1.16
C THR A 52 4.33 3.93 0.89
N LYS A 53 3.42 4.42 1.75
CA LYS A 53 2.91 5.79 1.66
C LYS A 53 4.04 6.82 1.79
N GLN A 54 4.97 6.65 2.73
CA GLN A 54 6.11 7.56 2.89
C GLN A 54 7.03 7.55 1.67
N LYS A 55 7.36 6.37 1.12
CA LYS A 55 8.11 6.26 -0.14
C LYS A 55 7.41 7.00 -1.28
N THR A 56 6.10 6.79 -1.45
CA THR A 56 5.33 7.53 -2.48
C THR A 56 5.23 9.03 -2.20
N ALA A 57 5.27 9.46 -0.93
CA ALA A 57 5.24 10.87 -0.58
C ALA A 57 6.59 11.55 -0.84
N GLY A 58 7.72 10.87 -0.57
CA GLY A 58 9.05 11.34 -0.96
C GLY A 58 9.25 11.41 -2.49
N ILE A 59 8.62 10.50 -3.24
CA ILE A 59 8.64 10.50 -4.72
C ILE A 59 7.80 11.65 -5.32
N LYS A 60 6.88 12.26 -4.55
CA LYS A 60 5.99 13.32 -5.08
C LYS A 60 6.64 14.69 -5.28
N VAL A 61 7.96 14.85 -5.09
CA VAL A 61 8.68 16.10 -5.40
C VAL A 61 9.25 16.13 -6.83
N SER A 62 9.12 15.06 -7.63
CA SER A 62 9.48 15.08 -9.06
C SER A 62 8.37 14.55 -9.98
N ASN A 63 7.16 15.11 -9.81
CA ASN A 63 6.08 15.18 -10.80
C ASN A 63 5.52 13.88 -11.45
N PRO A 64 4.31 13.93 -12.04
CA PRO A 64 3.23 13.00 -11.68
C PRO A 64 2.80 12.12 -12.85
N THR A 65 1.84 11.23 -12.59
CA THR A 65 1.03 10.53 -13.62
C THR A 65 1.81 9.70 -14.64
N THR A 66 2.09 8.44 -14.28
CA THR A 66 2.03 7.38 -15.30
C THR A 66 0.57 7.25 -15.73
N ILE A 67 0.14 8.07 -16.69
CA ILE A 67 -1.00 7.75 -17.54
C ILE A 67 -0.65 6.37 -18.12
N ARG A 68 -1.31 5.32 -17.63
CA ARG A 68 -1.26 4.01 -18.30
C ARG A 68 -1.84 4.24 -19.69
N ASP A 69 -0.95 4.33 -20.66
CA ASP A 69 -1.27 4.34 -22.07
C ASP A 69 -2.03 3.04 -22.40
N LYS A 70 -3.37 3.11 -22.43
CA LYS A 70 -4.26 1.96 -22.67
C LYS A 70 -4.09 1.37 -24.06
N THR A 71 -3.37 2.06 -24.94
CA THR A 71 -3.15 1.69 -26.34
C THR A 71 -2.19 0.50 -26.50
N LYS A 72 -1.47 0.12 -25.44
CA LYS A 72 -0.55 -1.05 -25.42
C LYS A 72 -1.05 -2.26 -24.64
N ASP A 73 -2.29 -2.25 -24.13
CA ASP A 73 -2.88 -3.48 -23.58
C ASP A 73 -3.42 -4.33 -24.74
N SER A 74 -2.61 -5.29 -25.18
CA SER A 74 -2.90 -6.27 -26.24
C SER A 74 -4.23 -7.04 -26.06
N ARG A 75 -4.93 -6.88 -24.94
CA ARG A 75 -6.26 -7.47 -24.69
C ARG A 75 -7.43 -6.70 -25.30
N TYR A 76 -7.22 -5.52 -25.90
CA TYR A 76 -8.28 -4.69 -26.48
C TYR A 76 -8.46 -4.80 -28.01
N TRP A 77 -7.88 -5.82 -28.67
CA TRP A 77 -7.97 -5.99 -30.13
C TRP A 77 -8.67 -7.26 -30.60
N TYR A 78 -9.33 -8.01 -29.72
CA TYR A 78 -9.98 -9.27 -30.08
C TYR A 78 -11.48 -9.25 -29.78
N LYS A 79 -12.23 -8.32 -30.38
CA LYS A 79 -13.72 -8.36 -30.31
C LYS A 79 -14.48 -7.76 -31.49
N HIS A 80 -13.82 -7.53 -32.64
CA HIS A 80 -14.50 -7.10 -33.87
C HIS A 80 -13.94 -7.81 -35.10
N GLN A 81 -14.06 -9.14 -35.14
CA GLN A 81 -13.99 -9.88 -36.40
C GLN A 81 -15.23 -10.76 -36.53
N THR A 82 -15.96 -10.46 -37.60
CA THR A 82 -16.96 -11.26 -38.34
C THR A 82 -18.31 -11.57 -37.68
N TYR A 83 -19.33 -10.83 -38.13
CA TYR A 83 -20.56 -11.45 -38.61
C TYR A 83 -20.74 -10.98 -40.07
N THR A 84 -20.59 -11.91 -41.00
CA THR A 84 -21.06 -11.84 -42.39
C THR A 84 -22.57 -12.00 -42.43
#